data_AF-A0A956JH23-F1
#
_entry.id   AF-A0A956JH23-F1
#
_cell.length_a   1.000
_cell.length_b   1.000
_cell.length_c   1.000
_cell.angle_alpha   90.00
_cell.angle_beta   90.00
_cell.angle_gamma   90.00
#
_symmetry.space_group_name_H-M   'P 1'
#
loop_
_entity.id
_entity.type
_entity.pdbx_description
1 polymer ?
#
loop_
_entity_poly.entity_id
_entity_poly.type
_entity_poly.pdbx_seq_one_letter_code
_entity_poly.pdbx_strand_id
1 'polypeptide(L)'
;MRDDAPSDPHANPDLPGDLPLGAATSYPRVYAPEVLRAVPRALGRRALDLGPDARLPFVGADLWRAWELSWLDARGKPAIGVAELEVPAASPNLVESKS
;
A
#
# COMPACT_ATOMS: atom_id res chain seq x y z
N MET A 1 -25.94 -12.89 22.94
CA MET A 1 -24.63 -12.90 23.61
C MET A 1 -23.64 -12.49 22.54
N ARG A 2 -23.24 -11.21 22.51
CA ARG A 2 -22.34 -10.70 21.48
C ARG A 2 -20.94 -11.13 21.88
N ASP A 3 -20.30 -11.91 21.03
CA ASP A 3 -18.89 -12.25 21.17
C ASP A 3 -18.07 -10.99 20.88
N ASP A 4 -17.66 -10.29 21.94
CA ASP A 4 -16.65 -9.24 21.86
C ASP A 4 -15.31 -9.93 21.57
N ALA A 5 -14.91 -9.92 20.30
CA ALA A 5 -13.56 -10.30 19.92
C ALA A 5 -12.56 -9.38 20.64
N PRO A 6 -11.45 -9.90 21.19
CA PRO A 6 -10.49 -9.08 21.91
C PRO A 6 -9.93 -8.01 20.97
N SER A 7 -10.05 -6.75 21.37
CA SER A 7 -9.42 -5.62 20.70
C SER A 7 -7.91 -5.85 20.64
N ASP A 8 -7.36 -5.95 19.43
CA ASP A 8 -5.92 -6.08 19.22
C ASP A 8 -5.19 -4.89 19.86
N PRO A 9 -4.34 -5.09 20.89
CA PRO A 9 -3.66 -4.01 21.60
C PRO A 9 -2.63 -3.28 20.72
N HIS A 10 -2.32 -3.79 19.52
CA HIS A 10 -1.47 -3.15 18.53
C HIS A 10 -2.25 -2.50 17.38
N ALA A 11 -3.59 -2.55 17.40
CA ALA A 11 -4.40 -1.86 16.41
C ALA A 11 -4.15 -0.34 16.52
N ASN A 12 -3.57 0.25 15.47
CA ASN A 12 -3.47 1.69 15.36
C ASN A 12 -4.84 2.23 14.89
N PRO A 13 -5.60 2.94 15.75
CA PRO A 13 -6.95 3.41 15.42
C PRO A 13 -6.97 4.43 14.29
N ASP A 14 -5.81 4.98 13.93
CA ASP A 14 -5.68 5.95 12.83
C ASP A 14 -5.40 5.26 11.47
N LEU A 15 -5.21 3.94 11.43
CA LEU A 15 -5.11 3.20 10.16
C LEU A 15 -6.47 3.21 9.44
N PRO A 16 -6.48 3.34 8.10
CA PRO A 16 -7.72 3.17 7.34
C PRO A 16 -8.37 1.82 7.66
N GLY A 17 -9.65 1.83 8.02
CA GLY A 17 -10.38 0.61 8.42
C GLY A 17 -10.64 -0.37 7.27
N ASP A 18 -10.33 -0.01 6.04
CA ASP A 18 -10.61 -0.77 4.81
C ASP A 18 -9.35 -1.31 4.12
N LEU A 19 -8.21 -1.38 4.83
CA LEU A 19 -6.98 -1.96 4.27
C LEU A 19 -7.22 -3.42 3.88
N PRO A 20 -6.84 -3.85 2.66
CA PRO A 20 -7.20 -5.16 2.15
C PRO A 20 -6.36 -6.28 2.77
N LEU A 21 -5.26 -5.98 3.46
CA LEU A 21 -4.43 -6.98 4.13
C LEU A 21 -5.27 -7.82 5.10
N GLY A 22 -5.19 -9.15 4.98
CA GLY A 22 -6.03 -10.07 5.76
C GLY A 22 -7.49 -10.23 5.30
N ALA A 23 -8.02 -9.36 4.44
CA ALA A 23 -9.39 -9.45 3.91
C ALA A 23 -9.51 -10.34 2.66
N ALA A 24 -10.72 -10.72 2.24
CA ALA A 24 -10.92 -11.34 0.93
C ALA A 24 -10.77 -10.29 -0.18
N THR A 25 -10.01 -10.60 -1.23
CA THR A 25 -9.69 -9.65 -2.31
C THR A 25 -10.36 -10.08 -3.61
N SER A 26 -11.05 -9.14 -4.27
CA SER A 26 -11.53 -9.34 -5.64
C SER A 26 -10.37 -9.16 -6.62
N TYR A 27 -10.31 -9.99 -7.66
CA TYR A 27 -9.31 -9.87 -8.73
C TYR A 27 -9.97 -9.29 -9.98
N PRO A 28 -9.76 -8.00 -10.30
CA PRO A 28 -10.25 -7.41 -11.54
C PRO A 28 -9.68 -8.15 -12.75
N ARG A 29 -10.49 -8.28 -13.80
CA ARG A 29 -10.08 -8.93 -15.07
C ARG A 29 -9.61 -7.93 -16.13
N VAL A 30 -9.72 -6.64 -15.84
CA VAL A 30 -9.32 -5.52 -16.68
C VAL A 30 -8.55 -4.52 -15.82
N TYR A 31 -7.91 -3.55 -16.47
CA TYR A 31 -7.24 -2.46 -15.76
C TYR A 31 -8.20 -1.76 -14.78
N ALA A 32 -7.79 -1.69 -13.52
CA ALA A 32 -8.61 -1.22 -12.39
C ALA A 32 -7.74 -0.49 -11.36
N PRO A 33 -7.27 0.74 -11.63
CA PRO A 33 -6.40 1.49 -10.72
C PRO A 33 -7.07 1.80 -9.37
N GLU A 34 -8.40 1.78 -9.32
CA GLU A 34 -9.21 1.98 -8.12
C GLU A 34 -9.03 0.89 -7.06
N VAL A 35 -8.34 -0.22 -7.36
CA VAL A 35 -7.98 -1.22 -6.35
C VAL A 35 -6.86 -0.77 -5.44
N LEU A 36 -5.98 0.13 -5.91
CA LEU A 36 -4.87 0.65 -5.12
C LEU A 36 -5.36 1.38 -3.88
N ARG A 37 -4.64 1.19 -2.77
CA ARG A 37 -4.91 1.83 -1.48
C ARG A 37 -3.69 2.62 -1.03
N ALA A 38 -3.91 3.91 -0.82
CA ALA A 38 -2.91 4.81 -0.27
C ALA A 38 -2.97 4.77 1.26
N VAL A 39 -1.82 4.65 1.90
CA VAL A 39 -1.68 4.76 3.36
C VAL A 39 -0.85 6.00 3.68
N PRO A 40 -1.40 6.99 4.42
CA PRO A 40 -0.66 8.20 4.73
C PRO A 40 0.57 7.90 5.59
N ARG A 41 1.76 8.35 5.15
CA ARG A 41 3.01 8.15 5.91
C ARG A 41 2.98 8.88 7.25
N ALA A 42 2.18 9.94 7.35
CA ALA A 42 1.96 10.69 8.59
C ALA A 42 1.54 9.79 9.75
N LEU A 43 0.82 8.69 9.50
CA LEU A 43 0.38 7.75 10.55
C LEU A 43 1.57 7.13 11.30
N GLY A 44 2.52 6.55 10.58
CA GLY A 44 3.73 6.00 11.20
C GLY A 44 4.71 7.07 11.69
N ARG A 45 4.76 8.21 10.98
CA ARG A 45 5.71 9.30 11.29
C ARG A 45 5.35 10.06 12.57
N ARG A 46 4.07 10.25 12.87
CA ARG A 46 3.64 10.89 14.12
C ARG A 46 4.15 10.16 15.36
N ALA A 47 4.18 8.83 15.34
CA ALA A 47 4.72 8.01 16.43
C ALA A 47 6.24 8.19 16.63
N LEU A 48 6.92 8.83 15.67
CA LEU A 48 8.35 9.15 15.71
C LEU A 48 8.59 10.66 15.88
N ASP A 49 7.57 11.43 16.25
CA ASP A 49 7.58 12.90 16.33
C ASP A 49 7.97 13.61 15.02
N LEU A 50 7.74 12.94 13.88
CA LEU A 50 7.94 13.49 12.55
C LEU A 50 6.60 14.05 12.05
N GLY A 51 6.35 15.32 12.36
CA GLY A 51 5.14 16.03 11.94
C GLY A 51 4.97 16.13 10.41
N PRO A 52 3.75 16.41 9.91
CA PRO A 52 3.47 16.47 8.48
C PRO A 52 4.27 17.55 7.72
N ASP A 53 4.57 18.67 8.39
CA ASP A 53 5.35 19.79 7.83
C ASP A 53 6.83 19.77 8.28
N ALA A 54 7.24 18.74 9.04
CA ALA A 54 8.60 18.63 9.52
C ALA A 54 9.53 18.22 8.36
N ARG A 55 10.68 18.89 8.26
CA ARG A 55 11.75 18.43 7.37
C ARG A 55 12.18 17.03 7.82
N LEU A 56 12.03 16.04 6.96
CA LEU A 56 12.44 14.67 7.26
C LEU A 56 13.95 14.64 7.55
N PRO A 57 14.40 13.94 8.61
CA PRO A 57 15.82 13.82 8.96
C PRO A 57 16.56 12.82 8.04
N PHE A 58 15.90 12.35 6.98
CA PHE A 58 16.43 11.37 6.04
C PHE A 58 15.94 11.66 4.62
N VAL A 59 16.67 11.10 3.66
CA VAL A 59 16.29 10.97 2.25
C VAL A 59 16.29 9.50 1.88
N GLY A 60 15.50 9.11 0.89
CA GLY A 60 15.43 7.73 0.44
C GLY A 60 14.17 7.45 -0.36
N ALA A 61 13.94 6.17 -0.64
CA ALA A 61 12.77 5.68 -1.37
C ALA A 61 12.42 4.25 -0.94
N ASP A 62 11.16 3.88 -1.14
CA ASP A 62 10.71 2.49 -1.08
C ASP A 62 10.93 1.86 -2.46
N LEU A 63 11.70 0.79 -2.51
CA LEU A 63 11.93 0.01 -3.73
C LEU A 63 11.02 -1.21 -3.76
N TRP A 64 10.19 -1.30 -4.79
CA TRP A 64 9.27 -2.40 -5.00
C TRP A 64 9.71 -3.22 -6.21
N ARG A 65 9.66 -4.55 -6.07
CA ARG A 65 9.93 -5.49 -7.16
C ARG A 65 8.70 -6.36 -7.39
N ALA A 66 8.04 -6.16 -8.53
CA ALA A 66 6.95 -7.01 -8.98
C ALA A 66 7.51 -8.09 -9.91
N TRP A 67 7.85 -9.24 -9.32
CA TRP A 67 8.40 -10.40 -10.04
C TRP A 67 7.37 -11.10 -10.93
N GLU A 68 6.10 -10.99 -10.59
CA GLU A 68 4.99 -11.70 -11.24
C GLU A 68 4.12 -10.77 -12.09
N LEU A 69 4.74 -9.84 -12.84
CA LEU A 69 4.01 -8.95 -13.72
C LEU A 69 3.73 -9.62 -15.08
N SER A 70 2.47 -9.61 -15.48
CA SER A 70 2.02 -10.09 -16.79
C SER A 70 0.85 -9.28 -17.33
N TRP A 71 0.72 -9.18 -18.65
CA TRP A 71 -0.37 -8.45 -19.33
C TRP A 71 -0.57 -8.97 -20.76
N LEU A 72 -1.60 -8.47 -21.45
CA LEU A 72 -1.77 -8.68 -22.90
C LEU A 72 -1.28 -7.44 -23.65
N ASP A 73 -0.45 -7.62 -24.69
CA ASP A 73 -0.10 -6.52 -25.60
C ASP A 73 -1.32 -6.02 -26.40
N ALA A 74 -1.16 -4.95 -27.18
CA ALA A 74 -2.25 -4.38 -27.97
C ALA A 74 -2.86 -5.34 -29.03
N ARG A 75 -2.25 -6.51 -29.27
CA ARG A 75 -2.75 -7.56 -30.17
C ARG A 75 -3.31 -8.77 -29.42
N GLY A 76 -3.41 -8.70 -28.09
CA GLY A 76 -3.90 -9.79 -27.26
C GLY A 76 -2.86 -10.87 -26.96
N LYS A 77 -1.57 -10.63 -27.26
CA LYS A 77 -0.51 -11.60 -26.96
C LYS A 77 -0.09 -11.48 -25.49
N PRO A 78 -0.04 -12.59 -24.71
CA PRO A 78 0.52 -12.58 -23.37
C PRO A 78 1.98 -12.14 -23.36
N ALA A 79 2.30 -11.23 -22.45
CA ALA A 79 3.64 -10.73 -22.15
C ALA A 79 3.90 -10.84 -20.65
N ILE A 80 5.18 -10.99 -20.31
CA ILE A 80 5.67 -11.05 -18.94
C ILE A 80 6.81 -10.06 -18.77
N GLY A 81 7.02 -9.60 -17.53
CA GLY A 81 8.13 -8.75 -17.18
C GLY A 81 8.37 -8.74 -15.67
N VAL A 82 9.47 -8.10 -15.28
CA VAL A 82 9.72 -7.70 -13.89
C VAL A 82 9.66 -6.18 -13.86
N ALA A 83 8.90 -5.62 -12.94
CA ALA A 83 8.89 -4.18 -12.70
C ALA A 83 9.66 -3.85 -11.43
N GLU A 84 10.56 -2.87 -11.55
CA GLU A 84 11.16 -2.17 -10.41
C GLU A 84 10.51 -0.79 -10.32
N LEU A 85 9.95 -0.48 -9.15
CA LEU A 85 9.28 0.79 -8.87
C LEU A 85 9.98 1.46 -7.69
N GLU A 86 10.27 2.75 -7.82
CA GLU A 86 10.87 3.56 -6.76
C GLU A 86 9.86 4.64 -6.34
N VAL A 87 9.44 4.59 -5.07
CA VAL A 87 8.53 5.59 -4.50
C VAL A 87 9.31 6.45 -3.50
N PRO A 88 9.49 7.76 -3.75
CA PRO A 88 10.26 8.62 -2.85
C PRO A 88 9.71 8.59 -1.43
N ALA A 89 10.60 8.54 -0.44
CA ALA A 89 10.21 8.63 0.97
C ALA A 89 9.50 9.97 1.26
N ALA A 90 9.76 11.02 0.49
CA ALA A 90 9.07 12.31 0.60
C ALA A 90 7.60 12.30 0.11
N SER A 91 7.14 11.25 -0.56
CA SER A 91 5.73 11.13 -0.98
C SER A 91 4.78 11.16 0.22
N PRO A 92 3.56 11.71 0.09
CA PRO A 92 2.61 11.79 1.20
C PRO A 92 2.11 10.42 1.67
N ASN A 93 2.06 9.45 0.75
CA ASN A 93 1.49 8.13 0.98
C ASN A 93 2.48 7.03 0.61
N LEU A 94 2.38 5.90 1.28
CA LEU A 94 2.84 4.60 0.79
C LEU A 94 1.67 3.89 0.10
N VAL A 95 1.96 2.86 -0.71
CA VAL A 95 0.95 1.98 -1.30
C VAL A 95 0.83 0.74 -0.42
N GLU A 96 -0.39 0.37 -0.06
CA GLU A 96 -0.64 -0.87 0.69
C GLU A 96 -0.27 -2.07 -0.19
N SER A 97 0.45 -3.05 0.38
CA SER A 97 1.10 -4.12 -0.39
C SER A 97 0.17 -5.09 -1.12
N LYS A 98 -1.08 -5.20 -0.71
CA LYS A 98 -2.06 -6.15 -1.24
C LYS A 98 -3.06 -5.51 -2.20
N SER A 99 -3.20 -4.18 -2.14
CA SER A 99 -4.07 -3.40 -2.99
C SER A 99 -3.67 -3.42 -4.46
#